data_AF-A0A0A0D2Z3-F1
#
_entry.id   AF-A0A0A0D2Z3-F1
#
_cell.length_a   1.000
_cell.length_b   1.000
_cell.length_c   1.000
_cell.angle_alpha   90.00
_cell.angle_beta   90.00
_cell.angle_gamma   90.00
#
_symmetry.space_group_name_H-M   'P 1'
#
loop_
_entity.id
_entity.type
_entity.pdbx_description
1 polymer ?
#
loop_
_entity_poly.entity_id
_entity_poly.type
_entity_poly.pdbx_seq_one_letter_code
_entity_poly.pdbx_strand_id
1 'polypeptide(L)' 'MDPLVILKRSRPGDRLEVTNSNGDTDDIVVAELDLERQQIIPEQGNAIAFGDVGHVVNHSEKQRRVG' A
#
# COMPACT_ATOMS: atom_id res chain seq x y z
N MET A 1 11.41 6.48 4.00
CA MET A 1 10.08 6.98 4.42
C MET A 1 9.42 5.82 5.15
N ASP A 2 8.72 6.08 6.26
CA ASP A 2 8.03 5.03 7.02
C ASP A 2 6.92 4.40 6.15
N PRO A 3 6.84 3.05 6.04
CA PRO A 3 5.80 2.38 5.26
C PRO A 3 4.39 2.84 5.63
N LEU A 4 4.11 3.04 6.92
CA LEU A 4 2.81 3.49 7.42
C LEU A 4 2.41 4.85 6.86
N VAL A 5 3.38 5.73 6.64
CA VAL A 5 3.12 7.07 6.07
C VAL A 5 2.67 6.95 4.62
N ILE A 6 3.26 6.02 3.85
CA ILE A 6 2.89 5.78 2.45
C ILE A 6 1.51 5.11 2.39
N LEU A 7 1.27 4.07 3.20
CA LEU A 7 -0.01 3.36 3.25
C LEU A 7 -1.16 4.32 3.61
N LYS A 8 -1.00 5.15 4.66
CA LYS A 8 -2.02 6.12 5.09
C LYS A 8 -2.32 7.23 4.07
N ARG A 9 -1.44 7.46 3.09
CA ARG A 9 -1.62 8.45 2.01
C ARG A 9 -2.12 7.84 0.72
N SER A 10 -2.15 6.52 0.64
CA SER A 10 -2.57 5.80 -0.55
C SER A 10 -4.06 6.02 -0.81
N ARG A 11 -4.43 6.05 -2.07
CA ARG A 11 -5.80 6.29 -2.53
C ARG A 11 -6.30 5.10 -3.35
N PRO A 12 -7.62 4.90 -3.45
CA PRO A 12 -8.19 3.97 -4.43
C PRO A 12 -7.58 4.20 -5.83
N GLY A 13 -7.16 3.12 -6.48
CA GLY A 13 -6.45 3.11 -7.77
C GLY A 13 -4.93 3.32 -7.67
N ASP A 14 -4.36 3.57 -6.49
CA ASP A 14 -2.91 3.62 -6.35
C ASP A 14 -2.31 2.21 -6.51
N ARG A 15 -1.22 2.11 -7.28
CA ARG A 15 -0.45 0.87 -7.43
C ARG A 15 0.68 0.86 -6.43
N LEU A 16 0.65 -0.12 -5.53
CA LEU A 16 1.63 -0.30 -4.48
C LEU A 16 2.42 -1.59 -4.72
N GLU A 17 3.73 -1.53 -4.51
CA GLU A 17 4.58 -2.70 -4.30
C GLU A 17 4.79 -2.81 -2.79
N VAL A 18 4.33 -3.90 -2.18
CA VAL A 18 4.34 -4.12 -0.74
C VAL A 18 5.24 -5.32 -0.44
N THR A 19 6.28 -5.12 0.36
CA THR A 19 7.12 -6.21 0.87
C THR A 19 6.79 -6.47 2.34
N ASN A 20 6.42 -7.70 2.67
CA ASN A 20 6.13 -8.09 4.05
C ASN A 20 7.42 -8.26 4.88
N SER A 21 7.28 -8.50 6.17
CA SER A 21 8.44 -8.71 7.07
C SER A 21 9.27 -9.97 6.78
N ASN A 22 8.74 -10.91 5.99
CA ASN A 22 9.45 -12.12 5.55
C ASN A 22 10.25 -11.89 4.26
N GLY A 23 10.10 -10.72 3.63
CA GLY A 23 10.74 -10.38 2.36
C GLY A 23 9.96 -10.79 1.12
N ASP A 24 8.73 -11.28 1.26
CA ASP A 24 7.86 -11.54 0.11
C ASP A 24 7.28 -10.21 -0.38
N THR A 25 7.27 -10.03 -1.70
CA THR A 25 6.77 -8.81 -2.34
C THR A 25 5.53 -9.09 -3.17
N ASP A 26 4.50 -8.28 -2.98
CA ASP A 26 3.25 -8.31 -3.73
C ASP A 26 2.98 -6.95 -4.40
N ASP A 27 2.55 -7.00 -5.67
CA ASP A 27 2.01 -5.87 -6.41
C ASP A 27 0.48 -5.80 -6.20
N ILE A 28 0.00 -4.70 -5.64
CA ILE A 28 -1.44 -4.49 -5.42
C ILE A 28 -1.92 -3.18 -6.05
N VAL A 29 -3.21 -3.16 -6.39
CA VAL A 29 -3.96 -1.93 -6.65
C VAL A 29 -4.90 -1.71 -5.47
N VAL A 30 -4.84 -0.53 -4.86
CA VAL A 30 -5.68 -0.19 -3.70
C VAL A 30 -7.12 -0.05 -4.16
N ALA A 31 -8.03 -0.84 -3.60
CA ALA A 31 -9.47 -0.61 -3.74
C ALA A 31 -9.96 0.37 -2.66
N GLU A 32 -9.55 0.14 -1.41
CA GLU A 32 -9.98 0.92 -0.25
C GLU A 32 -8.87 0.98 0.83
N LEU A 33 -8.86 2.08 1.58
CA LEU A 33 -8.00 2.30 2.73
C LEU A 33 -8.87 2.35 4.00
N ASP A 34 -8.74 1.34 4.86
CA ASP A 34 -9.47 1.25 6.12
C ASP A 34 -8.54 1.67 7.27
N LEU A 35 -8.69 2.92 7.69
CA LEU A 35 -7.87 3.52 8.75
C LEU A 35 -8.30 3.08 10.15
N GLU A 36 -9.55 2.65 10.33
CA GLU A 36 -10.05 2.16 11.63
C GLU A 36 -9.43 0.79 11.95
N ARG A 37 -9.40 -0.10 10.96
CA ARG A 37 -8.80 -1.44 11.08
C ARG A 37 -7.33 -1.48 10.69
N GLN A 38 -6.75 -0.34 10.29
CA GLN A 38 -5.35 -0.18 9.89
C GLN A 38 -4.93 -1.18 8.82
N GLN A 39 -5.69 -1.24 7.73
CA GLN A 39 -5.47 -2.19 6.63
C GLN A 39 -5.71 -1.53 5.26
N ILE A 40 -5.08 -2.09 4.24
CA ILE A 40 -5.39 -1.81 2.83
C ILE A 40 -6.18 -2.97 2.26
N ILE A 41 -7.24 -2.64 1.55
CA ILE A 41 -8.05 -3.60 0.80
C ILE A 41 -7.64 -3.45 -0.67
N PRO A 42 -6.97 -4.46 -1.25
CA PRO A 42 -6.64 -4.43 -2.66
C PRO A 42 -7.86 -4.77 -3.54
N GLU A 43 -7.81 -4.41 -4.82
CA GLU A 43 -8.83 -4.81 -5.80
C GLU A 43 -8.87 -6.34 -6.00
N GLN A 44 -7.74 -7.01 -5.76
CA GLN A 44 -7.59 -8.45 -5.84
C GLN A 44 -6.73 -8.96 -4.68
N GLY A 45 -7.10 -10.11 -4.11
CA GLY A 45 -6.38 -10.72 -3.01
C GLY A 45 -6.98 -10.40 -1.63
N ASN A 46 -6.18 -10.58 -0.59
CA ASN A 46 -6.59 -10.39 0.79
C ASN A 46 -6.25 -8.99 1.30
N ALA A 47 -7.00 -8.51 2.30
CA ALA A 47 -6.64 -7.29 3.00
C ALA A 47 -5.25 -7.43 3.66
N ILE A 48 -4.47 -6.36 3.64
CA ILE A 48 -3.11 -6.30 4.17
C ILE A 48 -3.13 -5.39 5.39
N ALA A 49 -2.85 -5.94 6.56
CA ALA A 49 -2.73 -5.16 7.78
C ALA A 49 -1.42 -4.35 7.75
N PHE A 50 -1.47 -3.12 8.26
CA PHE A 50 -0.30 -2.23 8.28
C PHE A 50 0.87 -2.81 9.08
N GLY A 51 0.58 -3.61 10.11
CA GLY A 51 1.60 -4.25 10.94
C GLY A 51 2.41 -5.34 10.22
N ASP A 52 1.90 -5.88 9.11
CA ASP A 52 2.57 -6.94 8.35
C ASP A 52 3.53 -6.38 7.28
N VAL A 53 3.44 -5.07 6.99
CA VAL A 53 4.20 -4.40 5.94
C VAL A 53 5.59 -3.97 6.44
N GLY A 54 6.63 -4.58 5.87
CA GLY A 54 8.03 -4.20 6.13
C GLY A 54 8.51 -3.08 5.21
N HIS A 55 8.06 -3.06 3.96
CA HIS A 55 8.40 -2.03 2.98
C HIS A 55 7.20 -1.76 2.04
N VAL A 56 7.09 -0.54 1.54
CA VAL A 56 6.11 -0.20 0.50
C VAL A 56 6.64 0.88 -0.42
N VAL A 57 6.32 0.75 -1.71
CA VAL A 57 6.55 1.75 -2.75
C VAL A 57 5.22 2.09 -3.40
N ASN A 58 4.82 3.36 -3.36
CA ASN A 58 3.67 3.86 -4.13
C ASN A 58 4.14 4.36 -5.51
N HIS A 59 3.84 3.60 -6.56
CA HIS A 59 4.25 3.95 -7.93
C HIS A 59 3.40 5.10 -8.50
N SER A 60 2.18 5.28 -8.00
CA SER A 60 1.27 6.36 -8.40
C SER A 60 1.72 7.72 -7.83
N GLU A 61 2.38 7.76 -6.68
CA GLU A 61 2.97 8.99 -6.12
C GLU A 61 4.05 9.59 -7.03
N LYS A 62 4.89 8.73 -7.65
CA LYS A 62 5.92 9.18 -8.59
C LYS A 62 5.30 9.84 -9.82
N GLN A 63 4.18 9.31 -10.33
CA GLN A 63 3.50 9.88 -11.49
C GLN A 63 2.80 11.22 -11.17
N ARG A 64 2.25 11.38 -9.97
CA ARG A 64 1.58 12.63 -9.55
C ARG A 64 2.52 13.82 -9.39
N ARG A 65 3.80 13.61 -9.10
CA ARG A 65 4.78 14.71 -8.97
C ARG A 65 5.28 15.29 -10.30
N VAL A 66 4.97 14.63 -11.42
CA VAL A 66 5.41 15.06 -12.76
C VAL A 66 4.30 15.78 -13.54
N GLY A 67 3.12 15.91 -12.95
CA GLY A 67 1.95 16.61 -13.52
C GLY A 67 1.76 18.01 -12.95
#